data_AF-A0A1V4QHT0-F1
#
_entry.id   AF-A0A1V4QHT0-F1
#
_cell.length_a   1.000
_cell.length_b   1.000
_cell.length_c   1.000
_cell.angle_alpha   90.00
_cell.angle_beta   90.00
_cell.angle_gamma   90.00
#
_symmetry.space_group_name_H-M   'P 1'
#
loop_
_entity.id
_entity.type
_entity.pdbx_description
1 polymer ?
#
loop_
_entity_poly.entity_id
_entity_poly.type
_entity_poly.pdbx_seq_one_letter_code
_entity_poly.pdbx_strand_id
1 'polypeptide(L)'
;MIPKEMFSMAKMYYKTAFDNFELFQKNSEQMLRMFLNQHADMNSDFMKQYEEWLVNSQKGYNDYRKLVLDGLDYLADTMERQ
;
A
#
# COMPACT_ATOMS: atom_id res chain seq x y z
N MET A 1 -28.38 -5.10 -6.11
CA MET A 1 -27.13 -5.70 -5.60
C MET A 1 -27.34 -5.89 -4.11
N ILE A 2 -27.11 -7.09 -3.58
CA ILE A 2 -27.29 -7.35 -2.15
C ILE A 2 -26.13 -6.65 -1.40
N PRO A 3 -26.34 -5.99 -0.24
CA PRO A 3 -25.30 -5.22 0.45
C PRO A 3 -23.98 -5.97 0.67
N LYS A 4 -24.04 -7.27 1.00
CA LYS A 4 -22.85 -8.16 1.06
C LYS A 4 -22.06 -8.16 -0.24
N GLU A 5 -22.72 -8.35 -1.38
CA GLU A 5 -22.09 -8.40 -2.70
C GLU A 5 -21.42 -7.06 -3.03
N MET A 6 -22.01 -5.94 -2.61
CA MET A 6 -21.41 -4.61 -2.77
C MET A 6 -20.08 -4.50 -2.01
N PHE A 7 -20.02 -4.93 -0.75
CA PHE A 7 -18.79 -4.87 0.05
C PHE A 7 -17.72 -5.85 -0.45
N SER A 8 -18.10 -7.06 -0.85
CA SER A 8 -17.18 -8.02 -1.48
C SER A 8 -16.61 -7.49 -2.79
N MET A 9 -17.43 -6.83 -3.60
CA MET A 9 -17.00 -6.20 -4.85
C MET A 9 -16.07 -5.01 -4.57
N ALA A 10 -16.39 -4.16 -3.60
CA ALA A 10 -15.52 -3.09 -3.16
C ALA A 10 -14.15 -3.64 -2.70
N LYS A 11 -14.14 -4.72 -1.91
CA LYS A 11 -12.90 -5.37 -1.46
C LYS A 11 -12.05 -5.82 -2.64
N MET A 12 -12.66 -6.44 -3.65
CA MET A 12 -11.95 -6.84 -4.87
C MET A 12 -11.31 -5.64 -5.57
N TYR A 13 -12.03 -4.53 -5.73
CA TYR A 13 -11.49 -3.32 -6.35
C TYR A 13 -10.36 -2.69 -5.54
N TYR A 14 -10.54 -2.55 -4.22
CA TYR A 14 -9.49 -2.04 -3.34
C TYR A 14 -8.26 -2.94 -3.36
N LYS A 15 -8.42 -4.26 -3.31
CA LYS A 15 -7.31 -5.20 -3.39
C LYS A 15 -6.53 -5.00 -4.70
N THR A 16 -7.22 -4.92 -5.83
CA THR A 16 -6.56 -4.68 -7.14
C THR A 16 -5.87 -3.32 -7.18
N ALA A 17 -6.51 -2.26 -6.65
CA ALA A 17 -5.89 -0.95 -6.56
C ALA A 17 -4.61 -0.99 -5.70
N PHE A 18 -4.66 -1.64 -4.54
CA PHE A 18 -3.50 -1.82 -3.68
C PHE A 18 -2.39 -2.64 -4.38
N ASP A 19 -2.72 -3.73 -5.04
CA ASP A 19 -1.72 -4.54 -5.76
C ASP A 19 -1.02 -3.70 -6.85
N ASN A 20 -1.76 -2.85 -7.56
CA ASN A 20 -1.21 -1.94 -8.57
C ASN A 20 -0.37 -0.81 -7.96
N PHE A 21 -0.80 -0.21 -6.85
CA PHE A 21 -0.03 0.82 -6.15
C PHE A 21 1.28 0.27 -5.59
N GLU A 22 1.28 -0.94 -5.06
CA GLU A 22 2.49 -1.59 -4.57
C GLU A 22 3.51 -1.81 -5.70
N LEU A 23 3.05 -2.22 -6.88
CA LEU A 23 3.91 -2.35 -8.06
C LEU A 23 4.47 -0.99 -8.50
N PHE A 24 3.62 0.04 -8.55
CA PHE A 24 4.05 1.39 -8.88
C PHE A 24 5.11 1.90 -7.89
N GLN A 25 4.87 1.75 -6.59
CA GLN A 25 5.80 2.16 -5.54
C GLN A 25 7.15 1.45 -5.69
N LYS A 26 7.17 0.13 -5.87
CA LYS A 26 8.42 -0.63 -6.08
C LYS A 26 9.21 -0.15 -7.29
N ASN A 27 8.53 0.15 -8.40
CA ASN A 27 9.18 0.68 -9.60
C ASN A 27 9.74 2.09 -9.35
N SER A 28 8.99 2.96 -8.68
CA SER A 28 9.45 4.29 -8.30
C SER A 28 10.65 4.23 -7.34
N GLU A 29 10.63 3.33 -6.36
CA GLU A 29 11.75 3.11 -5.43
C GLU A 29 13.02 2.66 -6.17
N GLN A 30 12.91 1.73 -7.11
CA GLN A 30 14.06 1.32 -7.93
C GLN A 30 14.62 2.48 -8.75
N MET A 31 13.76 3.26 -9.40
CA MET A 31 14.17 4.44 -10.18
C MET A 31 14.87 5.48 -9.30
N LEU A 32 14.33 5.75 -8.12
CA LEU A 32 14.94 6.67 -7.15
C LEU A 32 16.28 6.13 -6.67
N ARG A 33 16.40 4.85 -6.33
CA ARG A 33 17.68 4.22 -5.95
C ARG A 33 18.71 4.33 -7.07
N MET A 34 18.32 4.11 -8.32
CA MET A 34 19.21 4.28 -9.48
C MET A 34 19.70 5.72 -9.59
N PHE A 35 18.80 6.70 -9.45
CA PHE A 35 19.13 8.12 -9.45
C PHE A 35 20.11 8.47 -8.32
N LEU A 36 19.83 8.02 -7.10
CA LEU A 36 20.70 8.27 -5.93
C LEU A 36 22.07 7.63 -6.09
N ASN A 37 22.16 6.42 -6.65
CA ASN A 37 23.43 5.75 -6.92
C ASN A 37 24.28 6.46 -7.98
N GLN A 38 23.67 7.21 -8.90
CA GLN A 38 24.39 8.05 -9.88
C GLN A 38 24.97 9.32 -9.25
N HIS A 39 24.46 9.71 -8.08
CA HIS A 39 24.92 10.86 -7.30
C HIS A 39 25.59 10.36 -6.00
N ALA A 40 26.64 9.55 -6.14
CA ALA A 40 27.37 8.91 -5.03
C ALA A 40 28.01 9.90 -4.02
N ASP A 41 27.98 11.18 -4.35
CA ASP A 41 28.36 12.35 -3.56
C ASP A 41 27.24 12.89 -2.66
N MET A 42 26.04 12.29 -2.69
CA MET A 42 24.96 12.63 -1.75
C MET A 42 25.32 12.25 -0.30
N ASN A 43 24.98 13.15 0.63
CA ASN A 43 25.24 13.01 2.06
C ASN A 43 24.72 11.66 2.60
N SER A 44 25.55 10.93 3.35
CA SER A 44 25.19 9.67 4.02
C SER A 44 23.97 9.79 4.93
N ASP A 45 23.77 10.97 5.54
CA ASP A 45 22.61 11.22 6.39
C ASP A 45 21.31 11.28 5.57
N PHE A 46 21.37 11.85 4.36
CA PHE A 46 20.23 11.86 3.45
C PHE A 46 19.86 10.44 3.04
N MET A 47 20.85 9.62 2.66
CA MET A 47 20.61 8.23 2.27
C MET A 47 19.98 7.43 3.41
N LYS A 48 20.46 7.64 4.65
CA LYS A 48 19.87 7.00 5.84
C LYS A 48 18.42 7.43 6.07
N GLN A 49 18.14 8.73 6.03
CA GLN A 49 16.76 9.25 6.20
C GLN A 49 15.82 8.75 5.11
N TYR A 50 16.31 8.63 3.87
CA TYR A 50 15.55 8.08 2.76
C TYR A 50 15.18 6.61 2.99
N GLU A 51 16.12 5.76 3.41
CA GLU A 51 15.83 4.36 3.75
C GLU A 51 14.82 4.23 4.89
N GLU A 52 14.97 5.04 5.95
CA GLU A 52 14.00 5.07 7.07
C GLU A 52 12.60 5.50 6.59
N TRP A 53 12.53 6.50 5.72
CA TRP A 53 11.27 6.97 5.12
C TRP A 53 10.61 5.88 4.27
N LEU A 54 11.38 5.15 3.45
CA LEU A 54 10.86 4.04 2.64
C LEU A 54 10.25 2.94 3.52
N VAL A 55 10.97 2.49 4.55
CA VAL A 55 10.51 1.44 5.46
C VAL A 55 9.22 1.87 6.16
N ASN A 56 9.17 3.10 6.67
CA ASN A 56 8.00 3.63 7.36
C ASN A 56 6.80 3.80 6.41
N SER A 57 7.05 4.26 5.18
CA SER A 57 6.01 4.39 4.15
C SER A 57 5.41 3.04 3.77
N GLN A 58 6.25 2.02 3.56
CA GLN A 58 5.80 0.66 3.28
C GLN A 58 4.99 0.07 4.44
N LYS A 59 5.41 0.32 5.68
CA LYS A 59 4.67 -0.12 6.86
C LYS A 59 3.30 0.56 6.93
N GLY A 60 3.24 1.89 6.83
CA GLY A 60 1.97 2.63 6.87
C GLY A 60 1.03 2.23 5.75
N TYR A 61 1.57 1.96 4.55
CA TYR A 61 0.80 1.41 3.43
C TYR A 61 0.19 0.04 3.75
N ASN A 62 0.98 -0.89 4.30
CA ASN A 62 0.51 -2.22 4.66
C ASN A 62 -0.56 -2.18 5.76
N ASP A 63 -0.37 -1.33 6.78
CA ASP A 63 -1.33 -1.13 7.86
C ASP A 63 -2.65 -0.57 7.31
N TYR A 64 -2.59 0.43 6.44
CA TYR A 64 -3.78 1.00 5.79
C TYR A 64 -4.50 -0.02 4.90
N ARG A 65 -3.76 -0.76 4.08
CA ARG A 65 -4.31 -1.85 3.25
C ARG A 65 -5.06 -2.87 4.09
N LYS A 66 -4.46 -3.30 5.20
CA LYS A 66 -5.08 -4.24 6.13
C LYS A 66 -6.38 -3.68 6.71
N LEU A 67 -6.34 -2.46 7.23
CA LEU A 67 -7.52 -1.81 7.82
C LEU A 67 -8.70 -1.72 6.84
N VAL A 68 -8.43 -1.34 5.59
CA VAL A 68 -9.48 -1.24 4.56
C VAL A 68 -10.05 -2.60 4.20
N LEU A 69 -9.21 -3.60 3.95
CA LEU A 69 -9.67 -4.93 3.55
C LEU A 69 -10.40 -5.66 4.68
N ASP A 70 -9.86 -5.60 5.91
CA ASP A 70 -10.49 -6.21 7.09
C ASP A 70 -11.81 -5.50 7.44
N GLY A 71 -11.89 -4.17 7.26
CA GLY A 71 -13.12 -3.41 7.45
C GLY A 71 -14.22 -3.77 6.44
N LEU A 72 -13.86 -4.01 5.18
CA LEU A 72 -14.80 -4.44 4.16
C LEU A 72 -15.31 -5.88 4.41
N ASP A 73 -14.45 -6.77 4.90
CA ASP A 73 -14.87 -8.11 5.34
C ASP A 73 -15.87 -8.03 6.51
N TYR A 74 -15.55 -7.23 7.52
CA TYR A 74 -16.44 -7.02 8.66
C TYR A 74 -17.82 -6.52 8.24
N LEU A 75 -17.88 -5.56 7.31
CA LEU A 75 -19.14 -5.03 6.79
C LEU A 75 -19.92 -6.09 6.00
N ALA A 76 -19.25 -6.88 5.17
CA ALA A 76 -19.87 -7.96 4.42
C ALA A 76 -20.48 -9.02 5.36
N ASP A 77 -19.72 -9.46 6.37
CA ASP A 77 -20.15 -10.44 7.37
C ASP A 77 -21.32 -9.94 8.22
N THR A 78 -21.34 -8.64 8.55
CA THR A 78 -22.43 -8.05 9.34
C THR A 78 -23.76 -8.06 8.59
N MET A 79 -23.71 -7.91 7.25
CA MET A 79 -24.89 -7.95 6.39
C MET A 79 -25.42 -9.37 6.17
N GLU A 80 -24.63 -10.41 6.43
CA GLU A 80 -25.10 -11.82 6.40
C GLU A 80 -25.90 -12.22 7.63
N ARG A 81 -25.70 -11.52 8.74
CA ARG A 81 -26.32 -11.83 10.03
C ARG A 81 -27.65 -11.11 10.25
N GLN A 82 -28.04 -10.22 9.32
CA GLN A 82 -29.31 -9.49 9.30
C GLN A 82 -30.28 -10.15 8.33
#